data_AF-A0A3A4R5F6-F1
#
_entry.id   AF-A0A3A4R5F6-F1
#
_cell.length_a   1.000
_cell.length_b   1.000
_cell.length_c   1.000
_cell.angle_alpha   90.00
_cell.angle_beta   90.00
_cell.angle_gamma   90.00
#
_symmetry.space_group_name_H-M   'P 1'
#
loop_
_entity.id
_entity.type
_entity.pdbx_description
1 polymer ?
#
loop_
_entity_poly.entity_id
_entity_poly.type
_entity_poly.pdbx_seq_one_letter_code
_entity_poly.pdbx_strand_id
1 'polypeptide(L)'
;MKYLLFFLLLCSIGYCEWVQAETILLKNGEDLSGTVLSEDETSVTIQTAVSQQTILKSDIYSRSSESDASAYSPDTQYTIIMKNGQVYEGTIEHQTKNSIKLQSGYGVIELDTERILSMEERESYHN
;
A
#
# COMPACT_ATOMS: atom_id res chain seq x y z
N MET A 1 -44.41 29.67 -6.57
CA MET A 1 -43.18 29.34 -5.81
C MET A 1 -43.40 28.10 -4.95
N LYS A 2 -43.64 26.93 -5.55
CA LYS A 2 -44.11 25.72 -4.83
C LYS A 2 -43.20 24.49 -5.03
N TYR A 3 -42.06 24.67 -5.71
CA TYR A 3 -41.07 23.60 -5.94
C TYR A 3 -39.71 23.89 -5.29
N LEU A 4 -39.53 25.06 -4.66
CA LEU A 4 -38.27 25.45 -4.03
C LEU A 4 -37.96 24.62 -2.77
N LEU A 5 -38.99 24.11 -2.09
CA LEU A 5 -38.85 23.35 -0.84
C LEU A 5 -38.60 21.85 -1.05
N PHE A 6 -38.80 21.33 -2.27
CA PHE A 6 -38.57 19.91 -2.58
C PHE A 6 -37.16 19.61 -3.07
N PHE A 7 -36.39 20.64 -3.45
CA PHE A 7 -35.02 20.50 -3.94
C PHE A 7 -33.97 20.49 -2.82
N LEU A 8 -34.34 20.89 -1.60
CA LEU A 8 -33.42 20.99 -0.46
C LEU A 8 -33.37 19.70 0.40
N LEU A 9 -34.24 18.71 0.14
CA LEU A 9 -34.28 17.46 0.91
C LEU A 9 -33.43 16.32 0.31
N LEU A 10 -32.86 16.51 -0.89
CA LEU A 10 -32.05 15.48 -1.59
C LEU A 10 -30.53 15.66 -1.42
N CYS A 11 -30.07 16.68 -0.70
CA CYS A 11 -28.64 17.03 -0.58
C CYS A 11 -27.98 16.55 0.72
N SER A 12 -28.61 15.65 1.47
CA SER A 12 -28.02 15.03 2.68
C SER A 12 -27.51 13.61 2.47
N ILE A 13 -27.63 13.06 1.25
CA ILE A 13 -27.11 11.73 0.93
C ILE A 13 -25.77 11.91 0.22
N GLY A 14 -24.68 11.54 0.90
CA GLY A 14 -23.45 11.19 0.20
C GLY A 14 -22.20 11.98 0.59
N TYR A 15 -21.89 12.05 1.88
CA TYR A 15 -20.48 12.08 2.29
C TYR A 15 -20.27 10.89 3.24
N CYS A 16 -20.29 9.68 2.69
CA CYS A 16 -19.56 8.60 3.32
C CYS A 16 -18.10 8.88 2.94
N GLU A 17 -17.38 9.56 3.82
CA GLU A 17 -15.93 9.67 3.66
C GLU A 17 -15.41 8.24 3.66
N TRP A 18 -14.82 7.84 2.53
CA TRP A 18 -14.24 6.52 2.37
C TRP A 18 -13.01 6.46 3.28
N VAL A 19 -13.26 6.14 4.53
CA VAL A 19 -12.27 5.83 5.57
C VAL A 19 -11.59 4.55 5.12
N GLN A 20 -10.47 4.70 4.42
CA GLN A 20 -9.62 3.59 4.02
C GLN A 20 -8.60 3.34 5.12
N ALA A 21 -8.54 2.10 5.56
CA ALA A 21 -7.48 1.65 6.44
C ALA A 21 -6.18 1.48 5.63
N GLU A 22 -5.09 1.84 6.27
CA GLU A 22 -3.76 1.95 5.68
C GLU A 22 -2.73 1.44 6.68
N THR A 23 -1.73 0.71 6.16
CA THR A 23 -0.55 0.27 6.89
C THR A 23 0.61 1.17 6.51
N ILE A 24 1.21 1.81 7.52
CA ILE A 24 2.35 2.70 7.38
C ILE A 24 3.56 2.02 8.02
N LEU A 25 4.55 1.67 7.21
CA LEU A 25 5.86 1.23 7.70
C LEU A 25 6.72 2.47 7.93
N LEU A 26 7.17 2.64 9.16
CA LEU A 26 8.07 3.71 9.58
C LEU A 26 9.54 3.32 9.32
N LYS A 27 10.40 4.32 9.16
CA LYS A 27 11.86 4.13 8.97
C LYS A 27 12.54 3.43 10.16
N ASN A 28 11.92 3.43 11.34
CA ASN A 28 12.38 2.70 12.52
C ASN A 28 12.00 1.20 12.49
N GLY A 29 11.29 0.74 11.45
CA GLY A 29 10.82 -0.63 11.30
C GLY A 29 9.48 -0.94 11.96
N GLU A 30 8.78 0.07 12.50
CA GLU A 30 7.45 -0.08 13.10
C GLU A 30 6.35 -0.02 12.04
N ASP A 31 5.40 -0.97 12.11
CA ASP A 31 4.21 -0.99 11.26
C ASP A 31 3.01 -0.42 12.02
N LEU A 32 2.39 0.61 11.44
CA LEU A 32 1.19 1.25 11.98
C LEU A 32 0.02 1.01 11.03
N SER A 33 -0.86 0.08 11.39
CA SER A 33 -2.11 -0.19 10.67
C SER A 33 -3.28 0.53 11.31
N GLY A 34 -4.04 1.27 10.50
CA GLY A 34 -5.17 2.04 10.99
C GLY A 34 -5.81 2.94 9.96
N THR A 35 -6.79 3.72 10.40
CA THR A 35 -7.49 4.68 9.54
C THR A 35 -6.74 6.00 9.49
N VAL A 36 -6.47 6.53 8.30
CA VAL A 36 -6.01 7.93 8.17
C VAL A 36 -7.16 8.88 8.49
N LEU A 37 -7.03 9.64 9.58
CA LEU A 37 -8.02 10.62 10.03
C LEU A 37 -7.80 12.00 9.41
N SER A 38 -6.53 12.40 9.24
CA SER A 38 -6.17 13.67 8.65
C SER A 38 -4.79 13.60 8.03
N GLU A 39 -4.58 14.33 6.95
CA GLU A 39 -3.27 14.46 6.31
C GLU A 39 -3.03 15.91 5.95
N ASP A 40 -1.87 16.44 6.34
CA ASP A 40 -1.39 17.76 5.92
C ASP A 40 -0.14 17.61 5.03
N GLU A 41 0.54 18.70 4.68
CA GLU A 41 1.73 18.65 3.81
C GLU A 41 2.91 17.88 4.42
N THR A 42 3.00 17.82 5.75
CA THR A 42 4.16 17.35 6.51
C THR A 42 3.88 16.13 7.38
N SER A 43 2.62 15.87 7.70
CA SER A 43 2.22 14.86 8.67
C SER A 43 0.96 14.09 8.24
N VAL A 44 0.81 12.91 8.82
CA VAL A 44 -0.40 12.08 8.73
C VAL A 44 -0.83 11.67 10.13
N THR A 45 -2.12 11.78 10.41
CA THR A 45 -2.73 11.30 11.64
C THR A 45 -3.44 9.99 11.36
N ILE A 46 -3.01 8.92 12.01
CA ILE A 46 -3.57 7.58 11.89
C ILE A 46 -4.24 7.16 13.20
N GLN A 47 -5.44 6.61 13.10
CA GLN A 47 -6.14 5.93 14.19
C GLN A 47 -5.81 4.43 14.12
N THR A 48 -4.91 3.98 14.98
CA THR A 48 -4.65 2.55 15.18
C THR A 48 -5.68 1.96 16.14
N ALA A 49 -5.69 0.63 16.29
CA ALA A 49 -6.57 -0.07 17.22
C ALA A 49 -6.37 0.34 18.70
N VAL A 50 -5.18 0.85 19.05
CA VAL A 50 -4.80 1.16 20.44
C VAL A 50 -4.73 2.67 20.72
N SER A 51 -4.44 3.49 19.71
CA SER A 51 -4.27 4.93 19.89
C SER A 51 -4.33 5.70 18.56
N GLN A 52 -4.57 6.99 18.67
CA GLN A 52 -4.38 7.94 17.58
C GLN A 52 -2.93 8.46 17.63
N GLN A 53 -2.25 8.46 16.48
CA GLN A 53 -0.87 8.90 16.36
C GLN A 53 -0.71 9.86 15.18
N THR A 54 0.11 10.90 15.35
CA THR A 54 0.51 11.81 14.27
C THR A 54 1.96 11.52 13.91
N ILE A 55 2.20 11.19 12.65
CA ILE A 55 3.47 10.73 12.10
C ILE A 55 3.96 11.76 11.09
N LEU A 56 5.23 12.13 11.13
CA LEU A 56 5.83 12.96 10.09
C LEU A 56 6.01 12.15 8.81
N LYS A 57 5.66 12.72 7.66
CA LYS A 57 5.87 12.08 6.35
C LYS A 57 7.35 11.81 6.07
N SER A 58 8.25 12.56 6.69
CA SER A 58 9.70 12.30 6.64
C SER A 58 10.09 10.97 7.26
N ASP A 59 9.27 10.43 8.16
CA ASP A 59 9.56 9.24 8.95
C ASP A 59 8.84 8.01 8.39
N ILE A 60 7.94 8.22 7.43
CA ILE A 60 7.28 7.16 6.66
C ILE A 60 8.30 6.60 5.67
N TYR A 61 8.46 5.29 5.69
CA TYR A 61 9.20 4.55 4.69
C TYR A 61 8.28 4.14 3.54
N SER A 62 7.21 3.42 3.85
CA SER A 62 6.22 2.99 2.87
C SER A 62 4.82 2.99 3.47
N ARG A 63 3.82 2.97 2.59
CA ARG A 63 2.42 3.11 2.93
C ARG A 63 1.61 2.25 1.97
N SER A 64 0.72 1.41 2.48
CA SER A 64 -0.13 0.52 1.66
C SER A 64 -1.55 0.47 2.23
N SER A 65 -2.55 0.56 1.36
CA SER A 65 -3.94 0.37 1.78
C SER A 65 -4.17 -1.09 2.21
N GLU A 66 -5.05 -1.30 3.20
CA GLU A 66 -5.25 -2.58 3.90
C GLU A 66 -5.65 -3.77 2.98
N SER A 67 -5.98 -3.52 1.70
CA SER A 67 -6.21 -4.56 0.70
C SER A 67 -4.93 -5.19 0.13
N ASP A 68 -3.75 -4.59 0.34
CA ASP A 68 -2.52 -4.89 -0.41
C ASP A 68 -1.28 -5.18 0.47
N ALA A 69 -1.41 -5.13 1.81
CA ALA A 69 -0.27 -5.17 2.72
C ALA A 69 0.17 -6.61 3.09
N SER A 70 1.21 -7.12 2.40
CA SER A 70 2.17 -8.01 3.07
C SER A 70 3.36 -7.14 3.49
N ALA A 71 3.65 -7.07 4.78
CA ALA A 71 4.75 -6.27 5.30
C ALA A 71 6.08 -6.87 4.81
N TYR A 72 6.75 -6.20 3.88
CA TYR A 72 8.08 -6.59 3.40
C TYR A 72 9.14 -5.91 4.28
N SER A 73 10.14 -6.66 4.73
CA SER A 73 11.25 -6.10 5.48
C SER A 73 12.17 -5.30 4.54
N PRO A 74 12.55 -4.06 4.91
CA PRO A 74 13.34 -3.17 4.05
C PRO A 74 14.74 -3.71 3.72
N ASP A 75 15.29 -4.59 4.58
CA ASP A 75 16.63 -5.16 4.43
C ASP A 75 16.61 -6.58 3.85
N THR A 76 15.44 -7.14 3.56
CA THR A 76 15.36 -8.49 3.00
C THR A 76 15.57 -8.44 1.49
N GLN A 77 16.59 -9.15 1.04
CA GLN A 77 16.81 -9.43 -0.38
C GLN A 77 15.76 -10.43 -0.88
N TYR A 78 15.05 -10.05 -1.94
CA TYR A 78 14.09 -10.88 -2.65
C TYR A 78 14.61 -11.22 -4.04
N THR A 79 14.37 -12.47 -4.45
CA THR A 79 14.56 -12.92 -5.84
C THR A 79 13.20 -13.08 -6.48
N ILE A 80 12.89 -12.24 -7.47
CA ILE A 80 11.66 -12.26 -8.25
C ILE A 80 11.94 -12.92 -9.59
N ILE A 81 11.23 -13.99 -9.90
CA ILE A 81 11.32 -14.69 -11.18
C ILE A 81 10.07 -14.35 -11.98
N MET A 82 10.25 -13.85 -13.20
CA MET A 82 9.15 -13.55 -14.12
C MET A 82 8.79 -14.79 -14.94
N LYS A 83 7.56 -14.85 -15.46
CA LYS A 83 7.06 -15.93 -16.33
C LYS A 83 7.87 -16.11 -17.62
N ASN A 84 8.57 -15.08 -18.08
CA ASN A 84 9.48 -15.17 -19.23
C ASN A 84 10.90 -15.67 -18.85
N GLY A 85 11.11 -16.08 -17.60
CA GLY A 85 12.39 -16.57 -17.09
C GLY A 85 13.37 -15.48 -16.63
N GLN A 86 13.02 -14.20 -16.75
CA GLN A 86 13.87 -13.12 -16.23
C GLN A 86 13.89 -13.15 -14.70
N VAL A 87 15.07 -12.88 -14.12
CA VAL A 87 15.27 -12.87 -12.68
C VAL A 87 15.70 -11.47 -12.25
N TYR A 88 15.04 -10.95 -11.22
CA TYR A 88 15.35 -9.68 -10.58
C TYR A 88 15.68 -9.92 -9.10
N GLU A 89 16.73 -9.27 -8.63
CA GLU A 89 17.19 -9.35 -7.24
C GLU A 89 17.25 -7.95 -6.65
N GLY A 90 16.74 -7.78 -5.43
CA GLY A 90 16.70 -6.49 -4.77
C GLY A 90 15.84 -6.48 -3.52
N THR A 91 15.63 -5.29 -2.95
CA THR A 91 14.71 -5.08 -1.82
C THR A 91 13.39 -4.52 -2.34
N ILE A 92 12.26 -4.96 -1.76
CA ILE A 92 10.94 -4.46 -2.15
C ILE A 92 10.72 -3.13 -1.42
N GLU A 93 10.54 -2.05 -2.18
CA GLU A 93 10.20 -0.73 -1.63
C GLU A 93 8.69 -0.59 -1.41
N HIS A 94 7.92 -1.11 -2.35
CA HIS A 94 6.46 -1.00 -2.34
C HIS A 94 5.83 -2.13 -3.15
N GLN A 95 4.66 -2.60 -2.71
CA GLN A 95 3.86 -3.55 -3.45
C GLN A 95 2.39 -3.17 -3.38
N THR A 96 1.73 -3.30 -4.52
CA THR A 96 0.27 -3.27 -4.67
C THR A 96 -0.20 -4.64 -5.14
N LYS A 97 -1.51 -4.82 -5.27
CA LYS A 97 -2.07 -6.02 -5.91
C LYS A 97 -1.47 -6.30 -7.30
N ASN A 98 -1.14 -5.26 -8.06
CA ASN A 98 -0.79 -5.36 -9.48
C ASN A 98 0.69 -5.08 -9.77
N SER A 99 1.43 -4.48 -8.84
CA SER A 99 2.83 -4.11 -9.07
C SER A 99 3.73 -4.22 -7.84
N ILE A 100 5.02 -4.46 -8.09
CA ILE A 100 6.10 -4.45 -7.10
C ILE A 100 7.16 -3.44 -7.56
N LYS A 101 7.49 -2.48 -6.71
CA LYS A 101 8.68 -1.63 -6.87
C LYS A 101 9.85 -2.28 -6.15
N LEU A 102 10.85 -2.68 -6.93
CA LEU A 102 12.04 -3.36 -6.49
C LEU A 102 13.25 -2.44 -6.64
N GLN A 103 13.96 -2.15 -5.55
CA GLN A 103 15.25 -1.49 -5.58
C GLN A 103 16.33 -2.52 -5.87
N SER A 104 16.82 -2.52 -7.11
CA SER A 104 17.91 -3.39 -7.58
C SER A 104 19.25 -2.67 -7.60
N GLY A 105 20.33 -3.41 -7.88
CA GLY A 105 21.65 -2.82 -8.14
C GLY A 105 21.71 -1.91 -9.38
N TYR A 106 20.67 -1.94 -10.23
CA TYR A 106 20.54 -1.11 -11.43
C TYR A 106 19.57 0.06 -11.26
N GLY A 107 19.01 0.23 -10.05
CA GLY A 107 17.99 1.23 -9.74
C GLY A 107 16.63 0.62 -9.40
N VAL A 108 15.63 1.49 -9.24
CA VAL A 108 14.24 1.11 -8.95
C VAL A 108 13.57 0.60 -10.22
N ILE A 109 13.00 -0.60 -10.14
CA ILE A 109 12.28 -1.26 -11.23
C ILE A 109 10.86 -1.55 -10.76
N GLU A 110 9.86 -1.21 -11.58
CA GLU A 110 8.47 -1.60 -11.34
C GLU A 110 8.14 -2.88 -12.14
N LEU A 111 7.67 -3.91 -11.43
CA LEU A 111 7.36 -5.24 -11.94
C LEU A 111 5.87 -5.49 -11.80
N ASP A 112 5.24 -6.04 -12.83
CA ASP A 112 3.82 -6.42 -12.83
C ASP A 112 3.63 -7.79 -12.17
N THR A 113 2.77 -7.88 -11.17
CA THR A 113 2.54 -9.12 -10.40
C THR A 113 1.94 -10.24 -11.23
N GLU A 114 1.16 -9.93 -12.28
CA GLU A 114 0.58 -10.95 -13.17
C GLU A 114 1.67 -11.67 -14.00
N ARG A 115 2.82 -11.03 -14.14
CA ARG A 115 3.97 -11.52 -14.90
C ARG A 115 5.02 -12.19 -14.02
N ILE A 116 4.83 -12.18 -12.70
CA ILE A 116 5.68 -12.91 -11.75
C ILE A 116 5.26 -14.37 -11.75
N LEU A 117 6.26 -15.25 -11.69
CA LEU A 117 6.07 -16.69 -11.57
C LEU A 117 5.62 -17.01 -10.14
N SER A 118 4.48 -17.67 -10.00
CA SER A 118 3.95 -18.07 -8.70
C SER A 118 4.79 -19.19 -8.07
N MET A 119 4.64 -19.40 -6.76
CA MET A 119 5.33 -20.49 -6.06
C MET A 119 4.88 -21.86 -6.60
N GLU A 120 3.59 -22.03 -6.90
CA GLU A 120 3.02 -23.26 -7.47
C GLU A 120 3.59 -23.57 -8.87
N GLU A 121 3.80 -22.54 -9.70
CA GLU A 121 4.38 -22.68 -11.03
C GLU A 121 5.86 -23.11 -10.96
N ARG A 122 6.59 -22.75 -9.89
CA ARG A 122 8.00 -23.15 -9.68
C ARG A 122 8.13 -24.63 -9.30
N GLU A 123 7.20 -25.14 -8.51
CA GLU A 123 7.21 -26.54 -8.06
C GLU A 123 6.89 -27.52 -9.19
N SER A 124 6.16 -27.08 -10.22
CA SER A 124 5.85 -27.90 -11.40
C SER A 124 7.07 -28.22 -12.29
N TYR A 125 8.21 -27.53 -12.14
CA TYR A 125 9.44 -27.84 -12.89
C TYR A 125 10.26 -29.00 -12.29
N HIS A 126 9.87 -29.50 -11.12
CA HIS A 126 10.57 -30.56 -10.41
C HIS A 126 9.85 -31.93 -10.40
N ASN A 127 8.73 -32.06 -11.12
CA ASN A 127 8.04 -33.34 -11.39
C ASN A 127 8.19 -33.74 -12.86
#